data_AF-A0A6L9SCP9-F1
#
_entry.id   AF-A0A6L9SCP9-F1
#
_cell.length_a   1.000
_cell.length_b   1.000
_cell.length_c   1.000
_cell.angle_alpha   90.00
_cell.angle_beta   90.00
_cell.angle_gamma   90.00
#
_symmetry.space_group_name_H-M   'P 1'
#
loop_
_entity.id
_entity.type
_entity.pdbx_description
1 polymer ?
#
loop_
_entity_poly.entity_id
_entity_poly.type
_entity_poly.pdbx_seq_one_letter_code
_entity_poly.pdbx_strand_id
1 'polypeptide(L)'
;MAYEDTPEGAGSGGEYCSMDVDALGQAVDDLDKTLTGLTDRISGLETDFRYFGVDMSNLNKLLEAKRDLDDIMPDMRRRHSLAVQLLAEHQNNGWDGDGVLEIQGTDILNDLFDSVEDAQEAGRELAEQVNGTYGDIPDDVWEQLEQYGHDPDFAEAFINGLNPEDRGHLLMTADPMNDDLPDGAIDSLSTVFSTASFRIDYDTEFISSMYQPLADQDIPNIDLTDNMAYIMQNGGQWNHESMVAFAETALNGEFDDIGQFTGEGATWLFAAMGKNPRAAAEYMHAHPDQVWEQAQVIGPVTTTDEWNEAWTAFVKAGTVDADSIYGRLQIYDDDQPNLAQENAATWITNVGSLDEPFPFTDEMRGVFVDMTEQYWDEFMYAFSSPAGVGDYDGTPPINQIDPEVWDAFITEGMRSEEGSARTFELFHNEIRDIRNGRGPDHDASGWDGFIAGRLSDMFLANWNDVLNEREASEQERDEFREGMVNWLIGAGFDPKGAVEDITGKPKEIAQSILGELVNGWLEDLDEEQIQELETDVFGYHQRWRDYANDRVTKSELPYLNPDIEPYDDGTVTWDGDPAFYEEHYGGEFTDGSGRILPFEEIASDPDALAAYNAWLQDPAVQRATNGFFQDENGPN
;
A
#
# COMPACT_ATOMS: atom_id res chain seq x y z
N MET A 1 -34.91 -18.17 9.06
CA MET A 1 -34.39 -19.53 9.28
C MET A 1 -33.04 -19.33 9.96
N ALA A 2 -32.94 -19.66 11.24
CA ALA A 2 -31.71 -19.49 12.01
C ALA A 2 -30.84 -20.74 11.78
N TYR A 3 -29.63 -20.55 11.25
CA TYR A 3 -28.61 -21.58 11.21
C TYR A 3 -27.71 -21.38 12.43
N GLU A 4 -27.93 -22.21 13.45
CA GLU A 4 -26.94 -22.56 14.46
C GLU A 4 -26.06 -23.64 13.85
N ASP A 5 -24.78 -23.32 13.60
CA ASP A 5 -23.72 -24.30 13.41
C ASP A 5 -22.47 -23.75 14.12
N THR A 6 -22.40 -23.98 15.43
CA THR A 6 -21.15 -23.85 16.19
C THR A 6 -20.36 -25.15 16.04
N PRO A 7 -19.14 -25.14 15.47
CA PRO A 7 -18.30 -26.33 15.43
C PRO A 7 -17.86 -26.71 16.85
N GLU A 8 -18.05 -27.99 17.20
CA GLU A 8 -17.49 -28.61 18.39
C GLU A 8 -15.96 -28.62 18.29
N GLY A 9 -15.35 -27.58 18.89
CA GLY A 9 -13.91 -27.39 18.96
C GLY A 9 -13.53 -26.33 19.99
N ALA A 10 -14.20 -26.31 21.15
CA ALA A 10 -13.81 -25.46 22.27
C ALA A 10 -12.48 -25.97 22.88
N GLY A 11 -11.37 -25.63 22.21
CA GLY A 11 -10.06 -25.55 22.83
C GLY A 11 -10.14 -24.62 24.04
N SER A 12 -9.35 -24.90 25.07
CA SER A 12 -9.32 -24.12 26.31
C SER A 12 -9.30 -22.62 26.01
N GLY A 13 -10.39 -21.92 26.31
CA GLY A 13 -10.43 -20.47 26.21
C GLY A 13 -9.35 -19.91 27.12
N GLY A 14 -8.28 -19.40 26.51
CA GLY A 14 -7.37 -18.50 27.21
C GLY A 14 -8.19 -17.34 27.77
N GLU A 15 -7.83 -16.86 28.95
CA GLU A 15 -8.41 -15.63 29.46
C GLU A 15 -8.04 -14.51 28.47
N TYR A 16 -9.03 -14.04 27.73
CA TYR A 16 -8.90 -12.92 26.81
C TYR A 16 -9.03 -11.62 27.61
N CYS A 17 -8.03 -10.75 27.50
CA CYS A 17 -8.03 -9.41 28.05
C CYS A 17 -7.55 -8.48 26.94
N SER A 18 -8.43 -7.60 26.44
CA SER A 18 -8.06 -6.51 25.56
C SER A 18 -7.81 -5.24 26.38
N MET A 19 -6.84 -4.45 25.94
CA MET A 19 -6.44 -3.22 26.60
C MET A 19 -6.48 -2.10 25.56
N ASP A 20 -7.33 -1.11 25.80
CA ASP A 20 -7.31 0.16 25.07
C ASP A 20 -6.11 0.96 25.60
N VAL A 21 -5.13 1.22 24.73
CA VAL A 21 -3.87 1.88 25.09
C VAL A 21 -4.12 3.32 25.54
N ASP A 22 -5.05 4.03 24.90
CA ASP A 22 -5.40 5.41 25.28
C ASP A 22 -6.11 5.43 26.64
N ALA A 23 -7.04 4.49 26.87
CA ALA A 23 -7.71 4.37 28.16
C ALA A 23 -6.74 3.95 29.27
N LEU A 24 -5.75 3.10 28.96
CA LEU A 24 -4.66 2.77 29.89
C LEU A 24 -3.85 4.01 30.22
N GLY A 25 -3.47 4.82 29.24
CA GLY A 25 -2.74 6.07 29.44
C GLY A 25 -3.48 7.03 30.35
N GLN A 26 -4.79 7.23 30.14
CA GLN A 26 -5.63 8.06 31.01
C GLN A 26 -5.70 7.51 32.45
N ALA A 27 -5.80 6.18 32.61
CA ALA A 27 -5.81 5.56 33.92
C ALA A 27 -4.47 5.74 34.66
N VAL A 28 -3.35 5.58 33.96
CA VAL A 28 -2.00 5.82 34.49
C VAL A 28 -1.88 7.28 34.95
N ASP A 29 -2.29 8.24 34.12
CA ASP A 29 -2.26 9.67 34.44
C ASP A 29 -3.10 10.02 35.67
N ASP A 30 -4.29 9.44 35.80
CA ASP A 30 -5.18 9.71 36.94
C ASP A 30 -4.68 9.10 38.25
N LEU A 31 -4.09 7.91 38.18
CA LEU A 31 -3.42 7.29 39.32
C LEU A 31 -2.18 8.10 39.73
N ASP A 32 -1.42 8.63 38.77
CA ASP A 32 -0.26 9.47 39.04
C ASP A 32 -0.63 10.80 39.70
N LYS A 33 -1.67 11.47 39.19
CA LYS A 33 -2.25 12.67 39.83
C LYS A 33 -2.73 12.36 41.25
N THR A 34 -3.30 11.19 41.47
CA THR A 34 -3.74 10.74 42.79
C THR A 34 -2.54 10.54 43.71
N LEU A 35 -1.49 9.87 43.25
CA LEU A 35 -0.27 9.63 44.01
C LEU A 35 0.43 10.95 44.37
N THR A 36 0.56 11.87 43.41
CA THR A 36 1.07 13.23 43.64
C THR A 36 0.23 13.96 44.68
N GLY A 37 -1.10 13.92 44.54
CA GLY A 37 -2.02 14.53 45.50
C GLY A 37 -1.92 13.95 46.91
N LEU A 38 -1.69 12.64 47.04
CA LEU A 38 -1.43 11.97 48.32
C LEU A 38 -0.08 12.41 48.89
N THR A 39 0.99 12.40 48.10
CA THR A 39 2.34 12.81 48.50
C THR A 39 2.36 14.25 49.03
N ASP A 40 1.78 15.19 48.27
CA ASP A 40 1.78 16.61 48.61
C ASP A 40 0.96 16.93 49.87
N ARG A 41 -0.17 16.24 50.04
CA ARG A 41 -1.11 16.55 51.14
C ARG A 41 -0.81 15.77 52.41
N ILE A 42 -0.23 14.58 52.33
CA ILE A 42 -0.06 13.69 53.49
C ILE A 42 1.28 13.89 54.20
N SER A 43 2.33 14.30 53.48
CA SER A 43 3.71 14.44 54.00
C SER A 43 3.83 15.37 55.23
N GLY A 44 2.90 16.30 55.44
CA GLY A 44 2.78 17.11 56.66
C GLY A 44 1.78 16.61 57.72
N LEU A 45 0.72 15.89 57.29
CA LEU A 45 -0.40 15.52 58.15
C LEU A 45 -0.04 14.45 59.18
N GLU A 46 0.91 13.57 58.88
CA GLU A 46 1.32 12.52 59.83
C GLU A 46 1.95 13.12 61.10
N THR A 47 2.79 14.14 60.92
CA THR A 47 3.43 14.86 62.03
C THR A 47 2.38 15.65 62.82
N ASP A 48 1.44 16.30 62.13
CA ASP A 48 0.38 17.10 62.76
C ASP A 48 -0.61 16.22 63.53
N PHE A 49 -1.05 15.09 62.98
CA PHE A 49 -1.97 14.17 63.66
C PHE A 49 -1.35 13.60 64.93
N ARG A 50 -0.06 13.24 64.89
CA ARG A 50 0.70 12.84 66.08
C ARG A 50 0.84 13.97 67.09
N TYR A 51 1.12 15.18 66.64
CA TYR A 51 1.27 16.34 67.50
C TYR A 51 -0.04 16.71 68.22
N PHE A 52 -1.17 16.67 67.52
CA PHE A 52 -2.49 17.01 68.06
C PHE A 52 -3.24 15.84 68.71
N GLY A 53 -2.69 14.62 68.66
CA GLY A 53 -3.30 13.42 69.24
C GLY A 53 -4.59 12.98 68.54
N VAL A 54 -4.70 13.23 67.23
CA VAL A 54 -5.85 12.84 66.40
C VAL A 54 -5.73 11.36 66.01
N ASP A 55 -6.85 10.65 65.91
CA ASP A 55 -6.87 9.26 65.44
C ASP A 55 -6.33 9.15 64.00
N MET A 56 -5.31 8.31 63.83
CA MET A 56 -4.62 8.11 62.55
C MET A 56 -5.23 6.97 61.72
N SER A 57 -6.29 6.28 62.19
CA SER A 57 -6.85 5.12 61.49
C SER A 57 -7.17 5.36 60.00
N ASN A 58 -7.78 6.49 59.65
CA ASN A 58 -8.07 6.86 58.25
C ASN A 58 -6.84 7.40 57.51
N LEU A 59 -5.94 8.10 58.21
CA LEU A 59 -4.68 8.58 57.62
C LEU A 59 -3.77 7.40 57.24
N ASN A 60 -3.74 6.35 58.06
CA ASN A 60 -2.99 5.13 57.79
C ASN A 60 -3.51 4.41 56.54
N LYS A 61 -4.82 4.41 56.27
CA LYS A 61 -5.37 3.87 55.01
C LYS A 61 -4.92 4.65 53.78
N LEU A 62 -4.81 5.98 53.91
CA LEU A 62 -4.30 6.82 52.82
C LEU A 62 -2.78 6.66 52.63
N LEU A 63 -2.03 6.43 53.72
CA LEU A 63 -0.60 6.09 53.66
C LEU A 63 -0.37 4.70 53.05
N GLU A 64 -1.24 3.74 53.36
CA GLU A 64 -1.24 2.39 52.75
C GLU A 64 -1.57 2.49 51.26
N ALA A 65 -2.64 3.18 50.88
CA ALA A 65 -2.97 3.41 49.47
C ALA A 65 -1.86 4.18 48.73
N LYS A 66 -1.23 5.17 49.37
CA LYS A 66 -0.06 5.87 48.80
C LYS A 66 1.07 4.89 48.54
N ARG A 67 1.38 4.01 49.50
CA ARG A 67 2.43 3.01 49.35
C ARG A 67 2.11 2.01 48.26
N ASP A 68 0.88 1.50 48.22
CA ASP A 68 0.45 0.56 47.17
C ASP A 68 0.55 1.22 45.78
N LEU A 69 0.23 2.51 45.68
CA LEU A 69 0.41 3.29 44.45
C LEU A 69 1.89 3.54 44.14
N ASP A 70 2.71 3.92 45.11
CA ASP A 70 4.17 4.07 44.93
C ASP A 70 4.79 2.75 44.42
N ASP A 71 4.29 1.60 44.90
CA ASP A 71 4.79 0.27 44.54
C ASP A 71 4.33 -0.19 43.14
N ILE A 72 3.14 0.21 42.66
CA ILE A 72 2.56 -0.28 41.38
C ILE A 72 2.72 0.69 40.19
N MET A 73 2.84 1.99 40.44
CA MET A 73 2.88 3.00 39.38
C MET A 73 4.05 2.84 38.39
N PRO A 74 5.27 2.46 38.79
CA PRO A 74 6.37 2.24 37.86
C PRO A 74 6.05 1.16 36.81
N ASP A 75 5.54 0.01 37.24
CA ASP A 75 5.11 -1.10 36.36
C ASP A 75 3.97 -0.66 35.42
N MET A 76 2.99 0.08 35.94
CA MET A 76 1.88 0.59 35.13
C MET A 76 2.33 1.56 34.02
N ARG A 77 3.25 2.49 34.33
CA ARG A 77 3.83 3.40 33.34
C ARG A 77 4.64 2.62 32.30
N ARG A 78 5.41 1.64 32.76
CA ARG A 78 6.25 0.80 31.92
C ARG A 78 5.43 -0.01 30.91
N ARG A 79 4.37 -0.67 31.37
CA ARG A 79 3.43 -1.39 30.51
C ARG A 79 2.77 -0.47 29.48
N HIS A 80 2.40 0.74 29.88
CA HIS A 80 1.84 1.72 28.96
C HIS A 80 2.86 2.15 27.89
N SER A 81 4.10 2.47 28.29
CA SER A 81 5.20 2.82 27.38
C SER A 81 5.42 1.75 26.29
N LEU A 82 5.49 0.48 26.69
CA LEU A 82 5.64 -0.65 25.77
C LEU A 82 4.41 -0.87 24.88
N ALA A 83 3.21 -0.72 25.43
CA ALA A 83 1.97 -0.85 24.67
C ALA A 83 1.85 0.24 23.58
N VAL A 84 2.26 1.48 23.89
CA VAL A 84 2.32 2.58 22.90
C VAL A 84 3.29 2.25 21.78
N GLN A 85 4.48 1.76 22.12
CA GLN A 85 5.49 1.37 21.13
C GLN A 85 4.98 0.27 20.19
N LEU A 86 4.47 -0.82 20.76
CA LEU A 86 3.94 -1.94 19.98
C LEU A 86 2.76 -1.50 19.09
N LEU A 87 1.89 -0.64 19.61
CA LEU A 87 0.79 -0.08 18.81
C LEU A 87 1.32 0.72 17.61
N ALA A 88 2.33 1.56 17.81
CA ALA A 88 2.93 2.35 16.74
C ALA A 88 3.62 1.46 15.69
N GLU A 89 4.37 0.44 16.12
CA GLU A 89 5.00 -0.57 15.24
C GLU A 89 3.97 -1.30 14.37
N HIS A 90 2.84 -1.68 14.96
CA HIS A 90 1.76 -2.32 14.22
C HIS A 90 0.99 -1.36 13.30
N GLN A 91 0.77 -0.11 13.72
CA GLN A 91 0.17 0.93 12.86
C GLN A 91 1.02 1.21 11.63
N ASN A 92 2.34 1.11 11.74
CA ASN A 92 3.28 1.31 10.65
C ASN A 92 3.06 0.32 9.49
N ASN A 93 2.61 -0.90 9.79
CA ASN A 93 2.39 -1.97 8.81
C ASN A 93 0.92 -2.15 8.40
N GLY A 94 0.02 -1.29 8.91
CA GLY A 94 -1.44 -1.46 8.80
C GLY A 94 -1.93 -2.67 9.62
N TRP A 95 -3.02 -2.49 10.37
CA TRP A 95 -3.45 -3.48 11.37
C TRP A 95 -3.88 -4.83 10.79
N ASP A 96 -3.19 -5.92 11.10
CA ASP A 96 -3.77 -7.26 10.87
C ASP A 96 -4.87 -7.55 11.89
N GLY A 97 -6.10 -7.84 11.44
CA GLY A 97 -7.19 -8.37 12.27
C GLY A 97 -8.27 -7.37 12.71
N ASP A 98 -8.95 -7.66 13.83
CA ASP A 98 -10.10 -6.93 14.39
C ASP A 98 -9.71 -5.64 15.14
N GLY A 99 -8.49 -5.14 14.89
CA GLY A 99 -7.89 -4.01 15.59
C GLY A 99 -7.47 -4.30 17.02
N VAL A 100 -7.36 -5.57 17.39
CA VAL A 100 -6.82 -6.00 18.67
C VAL A 100 -5.43 -6.59 18.45
N LEU A 101 -4.42 -6.05 19.15
CA LEU A 101 -3.08 -6.63 19.16
C LEU A 101 -3.08 -7.94 19.96
N GLU A 102 -2.98 -9.06 19.27
CA GLU A 102 -2.86 -10.38 19.89
C GLU A 102 -1.43 -10.62 20.38
N ILE A 103 -1.20 -10.30 21.64
CA ILE A 103 0.07 -10.57 22.30
C ILE A 103 -0.01 -11.92 23.03
N GLN A 104 0.68 -12.94 22.54
CA GLN A 104 0.74 -14.26 23.19
C GLN A 104 1.82 -14.34 24.25
N GLY A 105 1.44 -14.19 25.53
CA GLY A 105 2.32 -14.51 26.67
C GLY A 105 2.11 -13.58 27.86
N THR A 106 2.56 -14.01 29.04
CA THR A 106 2.62 -13.15 30.24
C THR A 106 3.84 -12.22 30.26
N ASP A 107 4.67 -12.25 29.20
CA ASP A 107 6.08 -11.84 29.20
C ASP A 107 6.46 -10.88 28.04
N ILE A 108 5.55 -10.58 27.10
CA ILE A 108 5.86 -9.75 25.92
C ILE A 108 5.89 -8.24 26.22
N LEU A 109 5.27 -7.78 27.31
CA LEU A 109 5.54 -6.43 27.85
C LEU A 109 6.85 -6.39 28.66
N ASN A 110 7.87 -7.13 28.18
CA ASN A 110 9.27 -7.19 28.60
C ASN A 110 9.56 -6.82 30.07
N ASP A 111 9.70 -7.85 30.90
CA ASP A 111 10.24 -7.83 32.28
C ASP A 111 11.77 -7.55 32.34
N LEU A 112 12.34 -6.90 31.31
CA LEU A 112 13.78 -6.59 31.24
C LEU A 112 14.20 -5.54 32.27
N PHE A 113 13.30 -4.59 32.57
CA PHE A 113 13.49 -3.54 33.56
C PHE A 113 12.24 -3.39 34.44
N ASP A 114 12.46 -3.12 35.72
CA ASP A 114 11.38 -2.96 36.72
C ASP A 114 10.60 -1.63 36.52
N SER A 115 11.17 -0.66 35.80
CA SER A 115 10.56 0.66 35.57
C SER A 115 11.09 1.34 34.30
N VAL A 116 10.37 2.40 33.86
CA VAL A 116 10.84 3.31 32.80
C VAL A 116 12.15 3.97 33.21
N GLU A 117 12.25 4.42 34.46
CA GLU A 117 13.44 5.07 34.98
C GLU A 117 14.67 4.14 34.99
N ASP A 118 14.51 2.85 35.27
CA ASP A 118 15.60 1.88 35.24
C ASP A 118 16.09 1.61 33.80
N ALA A 119 15.15 1.49 32.84
CA ALA A 119 15.49 1.35 31.42
C ALA A 119 16.24 2.57 30.88
N GLN A 120 15.76 3.77 31.21
CA GLN A 120 16.41 5.03 30.83
C GLN A 120 17.80 5.18 31.47
N GLU A 121 17.95 4.80 32.74
CA GLU A 121 19.25 4.86 33.41
C GLU A 121 20.24 3.89 32.78
N ALA A 122 19.82 2.65 32.48
CA ALA A 122 20.67 1.68 31.77
C ALA A 122 21.10 2.19 30.40
N GLY A 123 20.19 2.81 29.64
CA GLY A 123 20.52 3.43 28.35
C GLY A 123 21.55 4.56 28.49
N ARG A 124 21.37 5.45 29.48
CA ARG A 124 22.34 6.54 29.77
C ARG A 124 23.70 6.01 30.22
N GLU A 125 23.73 5.06 31.14
CA GLU A 125 24.97 4.44 31.62
C GLU A 125 25.72 3.73 30.50
N LEU A 126 25.02 3.13 29.54
CA LEU A 126 25.65 2.53 28.36
C LEU A 126 26.20 3.61 27.42
N ALA A 127 25.45 4.68 27.18
CA ALA A 127 25.93 5.81 26.38
C ALA A 127 27.19 6.46 26.98
N GLU A 128 27.29 6.56 28.32
CA GLU A 128 28.50 7.03 28.99
C GLU A 128 29.73 6.14 28.74
N GLN A 129 29.54 4.84 28.50
CA GLN A 129 30.64 3.92 28.16
C GLN A 129 31.11 4.10 26.72
N VAL A 130 30.21 4.51 25.82
CA VAL A 130 30.53 4.83 24.43
C VAL A 130 31.15 6.22 24.31
N ASN A 131 30.72 7.18 25.12
CA ASN A 131 31.18 8.56 25.05
C ASN A 131 32.69 8.68 25.29
N GLY A 132 33.40 9.31 24.35
CA GLY A 132 34.85 9.48 24.35
C GLY A 132 35.65 8.25 23.90
N THR A 133 34.99 7.23 23.33
CA THR A 133 35.68 6.08 22.70
C THR A 133 36.12 6.37 21.27
N TYR A 134 35.58 7.41 20.62
CA TYR A 134 35.89 7.77 19.22
C TYR A 134 35.71 6.60 18.24
N GLY A 135 34.69 5.75 18.48
CA GLY A 135 34.37 4.59 17.64
C GLY A 135 35.02 3.26 18.06
N ASP A 136 35.92 3.28 19.05
CA ASP A 136 36.47 2.04 19.64
C ASP A 136 35.48 1.45 20.67
N ILE A 137 34.35 0.93 20.17
CA ILE A 137 33.23 0.45 20.99
C ILE A 137 33.59 -0.85 21.73
N PRO A 138 33.48 -0.91 23.07
CA PRO A 138 33.71 -2.13 23.83
C PRO A 138 32.74 -3.28 23.48
N ASP A 139 33.23 -4.53 23.50
CA ASP A 139 32.40 -5.73 23.19
C ASP A 139 31.15 -5.84 24.07
N ASP A 140 31.23 -5.45 25.34
CA ASP A 140 30.12 -5.47 26.29
C ASP A 140 29.04 -4.44 25.99
N VAL A 141 29.33 -3.43 25.17
CA VAL A 141 28.30 -2.52 24.66
C VAL A 141 27.44 -3.22 23.61
N TRP A 142 28.06 -3.97 22.70
CA TRP A 142 27.33 -4.69 21.66
C TRP A 142 26.39 -5.75 22.23
N GLU A 143 26.85 -6.50 23.23
CA GLU A 143 26.01 -7.49 23.95
C GLU A 143 24.80 -6.83 24.62
N GLN A 144 24.96 -5.62 25.19
CA GLN A 144 23.86 -4.90 25.83
C GLN A 144 22.90 -4.27 24.82
N LEU A 145 23.39 -3.78 23.68
CA LEU A 145 22.54 -3.30 22.59
C LEU A 145 21.71 -4.44 21.99
N GLU A 146 22.29 -5.64 21.82
CA GLU A 146 21.55 -6.83 21.39
C GLU A 146 20.48 -7.21 22.43
N GLN A 147 20.83 -7.16 23.71
CA GLN A 147 19.92 -7.59 24.78
C GLN A 147 18.76 -6.60 25.03
N TYR A 148 19.02 -5.30 24.97
CA TYR A 148 18.10 -4.26 25.43
C TYR A 148 17.64 -3.30 24.32
N GLY A 149 18.20 -3.35 23.11
CA GLY A 149 17.90 -2.40 22.02
C GLY A 149 16.46 -2.40 21.54
N HIS A 150 15.69 -3.45 21.82
CA HIS A 150 14.24 -3.54 21.53
C HIS A 150 13.36 -2.78 22.54
N ASP A 151 13.94 -2.28 23.62
CA ASP A 151 13.23 -1.50 24.63
C ASP A 151 13.23 -0.01 24.25
N PRO A 152 12.05 0.62 24.08
CA PRO A 152 11.98 1.99 23.58
C PRO A 152 12.46 3.03 24.58
N ASP A 153 12.31 2.79 25.89
CA ASP A 153 12.78 3.69 26.94
C ASP A 153 14.31 3.64 27.07
N PHE A 154 14.89 2.44 26.92
CA PHE A 154 16.34 2.23 26.86
C PHE A 154 16.93 2.82 25.58
N ALA A 155 16.36 2.50 24.41
CA ALA A 155 16.88 2.90 23.11
C ALA A 155 16.88 4.43 22.94
N GLU A 156 15.78 5.09 23.30
CA GLU A 156 15.69 6.56 23.29
C GLU A 156 16.74 7.18 24.21
N ALA A 157 16.87 6.66 25.44
CA ALA A 157 17.83 7.19 26.42
C ALA A 157 19.28 6.95 26.03
N PHE A 158 19.59 5.81 25.40
CA PHE A 158 20.91 5.52 24.86
C PHE A 158 21.28 6.51 23.75
N ILE A 159 20.45 6.64 22.72
CA ILE A 159 20.72 7.55 21.59
C ILE A 159 20.83 9.00 22.06
N ASN A 160 19.93 9.47 22.93
CA ASN A 160 19.96 10.82 23.48
C ASN A 160 21.07 11.05 24.53
N GLY A 161 21.59 9.98 25.14
CA GLY A 161 22.71 10.04 26.09
C GLY A 161 24.08 10.14 25.42
N LEU A 162 24.19 9.78 24.14
CA LEU A 162 25.42 9.94 23.37
C LEU A 162 25.70 11.43 23.10
N ASN A 163 26.96 11.84 23.25
CA ASN A 163 27.39 13.13 22.71
C ASN A 163 27.19 13.10 21.19
N PRO A 164 26.87 14.23 20.53
CA PRO A 164 26.61 14.22 19.09
C PRO A 164 27.77 13.68 18.26
N GLU A 165 29.01 13.98 18.67
CA GLU A 165 30.22 13.44 18.05
C GLU A 165 30.35 11.91 18.21
N ASP A 166 30.14 11.40 19.43
CA ASP A 166 30.24 9.96 19.74
C ASP A 166 29.11 9.17 19.06
N ARG A 167 27.93 9.78 18.92
CA ARG A 167 26.83 9.23 18.10
C ARG A 167 27.22 9.12 16.63
N GLY A 168 27.86 10.15 16.09
CA GLY A 168 28.39 10.13 14.73
C GLY A 168 29.48 9.06 14.55
N HIS A 169 30.42 8.94 15.49
CA HIS A 169 31.43 7.88 15.47
C HIS A 169 30.81 6.48 15.56
N LEU A 170 29.77 6.29 16.39
CA LEU A 170 29.04 5.02 16.48
C LEU A 170 28.43 4.65 15.13
N LEU A 171 27.75 5.59 14.45
CA LEU A 171 27.21 5.35 13.10
C LEU A 171 28.32 5.05 12.07
N MET A 172 29.46 5.74 12.16
CA MET A 172 30.61 5.44 11.29
C MET A 172 31.22 4.06 11.52
N THR A 173 30.93 3.38 12.64
CA THR A 173 31.36 1.98 12.81
C THR A 173 30.60 1.05 11.87
N ALA A 174 29.37 1.40 11.48
CA ALA A 174 28.52 0.64 10.57
C ALA A 174 28.91 0.78 9.08
N ASP A 175 30.20 0.99 8.80
CA ASP A 175 30.73 1.03 7.45
C ASP A 175 30.68 -0.39 6.84
N PRO A 176 29.99 -0.59 5.70
CA PRO A 176 29.91 -1.89 5.04
C PRO A 176 31.26 -2.44 4.56
N MET A 177 32.31 -1.62 4.50
CA MET A 177 33.67 -2.06 4.21
C MET A 177 34.47 -2.49 5.46
N ASN A 178 33.88 -2.36 6.65
CA ASN A 178 34.53 -2.66 7.93
C ASN A 178 34.18 -4.07 8.44
N ASP A 179 35.02 -5.05 8.10
CA ASP A 179 34.90 -6.45 8.55
C ASP A 179 35.34 -6.69 10.01
N ASP A 180 35.83 -5.66 10.73
CA ASP A 180 36.41 -5.81 12.06
C ASP A 180 35.37 -5.73 13.21
N LEU A 181 34.08 -5.59 12.89
CA LEU A 181 33.00 -5.55 13.89
C LEU A 181 32.66 -6.94 14.45
N PRO A 182 32.21 -7.03 15.71
CA PRO A 182 31.64 -8.26 16.25
C PRO A 182 30.42 -8.75 15.45
N ASP A 183 30.26 -10.08 15.36
CA ASP A 183 29.06 -10.69 14.79
C ASP A 183 27.80 -10.11 15.45
N GLY A 184 26.84 -9.63 14.65
CA GLY A 184 25.58 -9.05 15.15
C GLY A 184 25.62 -7.55 15.48
N ALA A 185 26.78 -6.87 15.39
CA ALA A 185 26.86 -5.44 15.72
C ALA A 185 25.94 -4.56 14.85
N ILE A 186 25.86 -4.83 13.55
CA ILE A 186 24.95 -4.11 12.63
C ILE A 186 23.48 -4.36 13.00
N ASP A 187 23.11 -5.58 13.35
CA ASP A 187 21.75 -5.92 13.76
C ASP A 187 21.38 -5.20 15.07
N SER A 188 22.30 -5.14 16.02
CA SER A 188 22.13 -4.42 17.30
C SER A 188 22.01 -2.90 17.10
N LEU A 189 22.81 -2.31 16.20
CA LEU A 189 22.68 -0.90 15.82
C LEU A 189 21.34 -0.63 15.14
N SER A 190 21.02 -1.44 14.13
CA SER A 190 19.77 -1.33 13.38
C SER A 190 18.57 -1.42 14.33
N THR A 191 18.60 -2.37 15.26
CA THR A 191 17.57 -2.53 16.30
C THR A 191 17.43 -1.30 17.19
N VAL A 192 18.52 -0.81 17.80
CA VAL A 192 18.42 0.31 18.75
C VAL A 192 17.97 1.61 18.06
N PHE A 193 18.45 1.87 16.84
CA PHE A 193 18.00 3.04 16.06
C PHE A 193 16.56 2.85 15.56
N SER A 194 16.18 1.67 15.08
CA SER A 194 14.80 1.45 14.63
C SER A 194 13.80 1.58 15.77
N THR A 195 14.10 1.05 16.95
CA THR A 195 13.24 1.20 18.14
C THR A 195 13.15 2.68 18.56
N ALA A 196 14.27 3.39 18.59
CA ALA A 196 14.30 4.80 18.96
C ALA A 196 13.61 5.71 17.92
N SER A 197 13.50 5.28 16.66
CA SER A 197 12.86 6.05 15.57
C SER A 197 11.39 6.40 15.84
N PHE A 198 10.70 5.68 16.72
CA PHE A 198 9.33 6.00 17.13
C PHE A 198 9.23 7.17 18.12
N ARG A 199 10.37 7.69 18.59
CA ARG A 199 10.45 8.78 19.57
C ARG A 199 11.47 9.86 19.21
N ILE A 200 12.31 9.59 18.20
CA ILE A 200 13.35 10.48 17.72
C ILE A 200 13.18 10.63 16.21
N ASP A 201 13.00 11.86 15.76
CA ASP A 201 12.99 12.20 14.34
C ASP A 201 14.43 12.24 13.82
N TYR A 202 14.73 11.45 12.78
CA TYR A 202 16.05 11.42 12.14
C TYR A 202 16.16 12.43 11.00
N ASP A 203 15.86 13.69 11.33
CA ASP A 203 15.82 14.81 10.40
C ASP A 203 17.19 15.49 10.20
N THR A 204 17.17 16.64 9.53
CA THR A 204 18.38 17.43 9.27
C THR A 204 19.02 17.96 10.54
N GLU A 205 18.24 18.30 11.57
CA GLU A 205 18.79 18.74 12.86
C GLU A 205 19.53 17.59 13.54
N PHE A 206 18.97 16.39 13.52
CA PHE A 206 19.61 15.19 14.07
C PHE A 206 20.94 14.89 13.37
N ILE A 207 20.95 14.84 12.03
CA ILE A 207 22.16 14.51 11.25
C ILE A 207 23.23 15.60 11.37
N SER A 208 22.84 16.87 11.23
CA SER A 208 23.79 18.01 11.34
C SER A 208 24.40 18.13 12.74
N SER A 209 23.66 17.75 13.78
CA SER A 209 24.19 17.73 15.16
C SER A 209 25.40 16.80 15.30
N MET A 210 25.44 15.72 14.52
CA MET A 210 26.56 14.76 14.49
C MET A 210 27.64 15.17 13.49
N TYR A 211 27.24 15.65 12.31
CA TYR A 211 28.16 15.99 11.23
C TYR A 211 29.09 17.13 11.61
N GLN A 212 28.55 18.24 12.12
CA GLN A 212 29.33 19.45 12.36
C GLN A 212 30.49 19.24 13.36
N PRO A 213 30.29 18.57 14.52
CA PRO A 213 31.40 18.24 15.43
C PRO A 213 32.48 17.37 14.80
N LEU A 214 32.13 16.41 13.95
CA LEU A 214 33.11 15.55 13.27
C LEU A 214 33.89 16.33 12.20
N ALA A 215 33.20 17.20 11.44
CA ALA A 215 33.80 18.06 10.45
C ALA A 215 34.78 19.06 11.08
N ASP A 216 34.43 19.63 12.24
CA ASP A 216 35.30 20.53 13.02
C ASP A 216 36.61 19.85 13.49
N GLN A 217 36.67 18.51 13.48
CA GLN A 217 37.85 17.72 13.82
C GLN A 217 38.70 17.32 12.61
N ASP A 218 38.37 17.80 11.42
CA ASP A 218 39.01 17.43 10.16
C ASP A 218 38.98 15.90 9.91
N ILE A 219 37.93 15.20 10.37
CA ILE A 219 37.74 13.77 10.08
C ILE A 219 37.49 13.62 8.57
N PRO A 220 38.30 12.82 7.84
CA PRO A 220 38.05 12.57 6.43
C PRO A 220 36.89 11.58 6.25
N ASN A 221 36.14 11.72 5.16
CA ASN A 221 35.08 10.78 4.73
C ASN A 221 33.99 10.56 5.80
N ILE A 222 33.31 11.63 6.20
CA ILE A 222 32.19 11.55 7.13
C ILE A 222 30.95 11.13 6.34
N ASP A 223 30.72 9.82 6.27
CA ASP A 223 29.65 9.21 5.46
C ASP A 223 28.43 8.82 6.35
N LEU A 224 27.98 9.76 7.19
CA LEU A 224 26.92 9.49 8.18
C LEU A 224 25.58 9.11 7.55
N THR A 225 25.20 9.78 6.47
CA THR A 225 23.95 9.53 5.75
C THR A 225 23.96 8.16 5.09
N ASP A 226 25.09 7.77 4.49
CA ASP A 226 25.24 6.45 3.86
C ASP A 226 25.18 5.35 4.92
N ASN A 227 25.87 5.51 6.05
CA ASN A 227 25.84 4.55 7.16
C ASN A 227 24.44 4.42 7.81
N MET A 228 23.70 5.54 7.94
CA MET A 228 22.31 5.50 8.41
C MET A 228 21.42 4.74 7.42
N ALA A 229 21.54 4.99 6.12
CA ALA A 229 20.79 4.26 5.10
C ALA A 229 21.13 2.76 5.12
N TYR A 230 22.41 2.41 5.33
CA TYR A 230 22.86 1.02 5.48
C TYR A 230 22.20 0.33 6.68
N ILE A 231 22.20 0.93 7.88
CA ILE A 231 21.56 0.30 9.04
C ILE A 231 20.04 0.21 8.91
N MET A 232 19.39 1.19 8.24
CA MET A 232 17.96 1.14 7.93
C MET A 232 17.62 -0.02 7.00
N GLN A 233 18.47 -0.28 6.01
CA GLN A 233 18.29 -1.40 5.10
C GLN A 233 18.48 -2.75 5.81
N ASN A 234 19.43 -2.87 6.74
CA ASN A 234 19.85 -4.16 7.28
C ASN A 234 18.90 -4.74 8.36
N GLY A 235 18.01 -3.95 8.96
CA GLY A 235 17.08 -4.50 9.96
C GLY A 235 16.15 -3.49 10.60
N GLY A 236 15.44 -3.96 11.63
CA GLY A 236 14.57 -3.14 12.45
C GLY A 236 13.19 -2.86 11.86
N GLN A 237 12.28 -2.42 12.72
CA GLN A 237 11.02 -1.78 12.29
C GLN A 237 11.17 -0.29 12.52
N TRP A 238 11.15 0.49 11.45
CA TRP A 238 11.37 1.93 11.50
C TRP A 238 10.04 2.65 11.44
N ASN A 239 9.87 3.66 12.28
CA ASN A 239 8.76 4.59 12.17
C ASN A 239 8.78 5.27 10.79
N HIS A 240 7.64 5.28 10.10
CA HIS A 240 7.53 5.86 8.76
C HIS A 240 7.86 7.36 8.73
N GLU A 241 7.41 8.16 9.70
CA GLU A 241 7.67 9.61 9.75
C GLU A 241 9.17 9.88 9.88
N SER A 242 9.85 9.16 10.77
CA SER A 242 11.31 9.25 10.92
C SER A 242 12.07 8.80 9.68
N MET A 243 11.61 7.76 8.99
CA MET A 243 12.21 7.31 7.74
C MET A 243 12.01 8.32 6.61
N VAL A 244 10.83 8.93 6.50
CA VAL A 244 10.55 10.00 5.54
C VAL A 244 11.41 11.23 5.86
N ALA A 245 11.49 11.67 7.12
CA ALA A 245 12.32 12.79 7.55
C ALA A 245 13.81 12.56 7.24
N PHE A 246 14.29 11.34 7.41
CA PHE A 246 15.65 10.96 6.99
C PHE A 246 15.81 10.98 5.47
N ALA A 247 14.85 10.45 4.71
CA ALA A 247 14.89 10.47 3.26
C ALA A 247 14.92 11.91 2.71
N GLU A 248 14.11 12.82 3.26
CA GLU A 248 14.18 14.26 2.97
C GLU A 248 15.57 14.83 3.22
N THR A 249 16.14 14.49 4.38
CA THR A 249 17.46 14.97 4.77
C THR A 249 18.53 14.45 3.81
N ALA A 250 18.55 13.16 3.52
CA ALA A 250 19.57 12.52 2.69
C ALA A 250 19.48 12.92 1.20
N LEU A 251 18.27 13.02 0.65
CA LEU A 251 18.05 13.26 -0.78
C LEU A 251 17.95 14.76 -1.13
N ASN A 252 17.43 15.57 -0.20
CA ASN A 252 17.13 17.00 -0.44
C ASN A 252 17.92 17.97 0.45
N GLY A 253 18.68 17.49 1.44
CA GLY A 253 19.43 18.33 2.37
C GLY A 253 20.69 18.99 1.79
N GLU A 254 21.19 20.03 2.47
CA GLU A 254 22.41 20.73 2.08
C GLU A 254 23.66 19.93 2.49
N PHE A 255 24.49 19.56 1.51
CA PHE A 255 25.74 18.80 1.72
C PHE A 255 26.64 19.38 2.83
N ASP A 256 26.71 20.71 2.95
CA ASP A 256 27.55 21.38 3.95
C ASP A 256 27.09 21.08 5.39
N ASP A 257 25.83 20.69 5.58
CA ASP A 257 25.23 20.42 6.89
C ASP A 257 25.18 18.92 7.24
N ILE A 258 25.13 18.03 6.24
CA ILE A 258 24.87 16.59 6.44
C ILE A 258 25.96 15.66 5.91
N GLY A 259 26.91 16.18 5.13
CA GLY A 259 27.94 15.39 4.46
C GLY A 259 27.56 14.88 3.08
N GLN A 260 28.38 13.96 2.56
CA GLN A 260 28.17 13.38 1.24
C GLN A 260 27.17 12.24 1.30
N PHE A 261 26.08 12.35 0.53
CA PHE A 261 25.21 11.21 0.23
C PHE A 261 25.59 10.64 -1.14
N THR A 262 25.94 9.35 -1.19
CA THR A 262 26.43 8.71 -2.42
C THR A 262 25.34 7.90 -3.12
N GLY A 263 25.65 7.39 -4.32
CA GLY A 263 24.74 6.49 -5.04
C GLY A 263 24.52 5.14 -4.34
N GLU A 264 25.50 4.66 -3.57
CA GLU A 264 25.35 3.45 -2.76
C GLU A 264 24.42 3.72 -1.57
N GLY A 265 24.61 4.85 -0.87
CA GLY A 265 23.67 5.33 0.17
C GLY A 265 22.24 5.47 -0.34
N ALA A 266 22.04 6.02 -1.54
CA ALA A 266 20.73 6.09 -2.17
C ALA A 266 20.13 4.71 -2.45
N THR A 267 20.94 3.74 -2.91
CA THR A 267 20.51 2.35 -3.12
C THR A 267 20.00 1.75 -1.81
N TRP A 268 20.74 1.90 -0.71
CA TRP A 268 20.34 1.38 0.60
C TRP A 268 19.08 2.06 1.14
N LEU A 269 18.96 3.38 0.95
CA LEU A 269 17.78 4.12 1.38
C LEU A 269 16.52 3.67 0.63
N PHE A 270 16.57 3.51 -0.70
CA PHE A 270 15.43 3.00 -1.46
C PHE A 270 15.12 1.55 -1.09
N ALA A 271 16.13 0.71 -0.87
CA ALA A 271 15.91 -0.66 -0.38
C ALA A 271 15.29 -0.68 1.04
N ALA A 272 15.62 0.28 1.90
CA ALA A 272 15.02 0.42 3.22
C ALA A 272 13.56 0.88 3.13
N MET A 273 13.26 1.91 2.34
CA MET A 273 11.90 2.37 2.09
C MET A 273 11.06 1.29 1.40
N GLY A 274 11.66 0.47 0.52
CA GLY A 274 11.00 -0.71 -0.06
C GLY A 274 10.54 -1.76 0.95
N LYS A 275 11.09 -1.75 2.18
CA LYS A 275 10.65 -2.59 3.31
C LYS A 275 9.63 -1.89 4.21
N ASN A 276 9.36 -0.61 3.98
CA ASN A 276 8.39 0.20 4.71
C ASN A 276 7.41 0.86 3.72
N PRO A 277 6.35 0.14 3.29
CA PRO A 277 5.42 0.63 2.29
C PRO A 277 4.78 1.97 2.63
N ARG A 278 4.51 2.23 3.92
CA ARG A 278 3.94 3.52 4.35
C ARG A 278 4.90 4.68 4.12
N ALA A 279 6.16 4.55 4.54
CA ALA A 279 7.19 5.55 4.29
C ALA A 279 7.42 5.77 2.79
N ALA A 280 7.46 4.69 2.01
CA ALA A 280 7.61 4.77 0.55
C ALA A 280 6.47 5.54 -0.10
N ALA A 281 5.22 5.27 0.30
CA ALA A 281 4.04 5.95 -0.22
C ALA A 281 4.03 7.44 0.16
N GLU A 282 4.35 7.79 1.40
CA GLU A 282 4.39 9.18 1.88
C GLU A 282 5.49 9.99 1.19
N TYR A 283 6.71 9.43 1.07
CA TYR A 283 7.81 10.09 0.35
C TYR A 283 7.49 10.29 -1.12
N MET A 284 6.95 9.25 -1.79
CA MET A 284 6.58 9.33 -3.21
C MET A 284 5.48 10.36 -3.45
N HIS A 285 4.46 10.40 -2.60
CA HIS A 285 3.37 11.36 -2.71
C HIS A 285 3.84 12.81 -2.48
N ALA A 286 4.82 13.02 -1.60
CA ALA A 286 5.41 14.33 -1.37
C ALA A 286 6.30 14.81 -2.56
N HIS A 287 6.88 13.88 -3.32
CA HIS A 287 7.85 14.16 -4.40
C HIS A 287 7.55 13.48 -5.74
N PRO A 288 6.32 13.58 -6.29
CA PRO A 288 5.92 12.82 -7.47
C PRO A 288 6.79 13.14 -8.70
N ASP A 289 7.09 14.43 -8.92
CA ASP A 289 7.93 14.87 -10.04
C ASP A 289 9.37 14.36 -9.91
N GLN A 290 9.96 14.41 -8.70
CA GLN A 290 11.34 13.98 -8.50
C GLN A 290 11.47 12.45 -8.65
N VAL A 291 10.52 11.70 -8.09
CA VAL A 291 10.48 10.23 -8.22
C VAL A 291 10.33 9.85 -9.69
N TRP A 292 9.44 10.52 -10.42
CA TRP A 292 9.27 10.28 -11.85
C TRP A 292 10.52 10.65 -12.66
N GLU A 293 11.12 11.82 -12.42
CA GLU A 293 12.38 12.21 -13.06
C GLU A 293 13.48 11.19 -12.77
N GLN A 294 13.58 10.68 -11.55
CA GLN A 294 14.56 9.66 -11.18
C GLN A 294 14.31 8.32 -11.90
N ALA A 295 13.05 7.97 -12.17
CA ALA A 295 12.69 6.80 -12.97
C ALA A 295 13.09 6.96 -14.45
N GLN A 296 13.08 8.19 -14.96
CA GLN A 296 13.46 8.52 -16.34
C GLN A 296 14.96 8.76 -16.52
N VAL A 297 15.67 9.14 -15.46
CA VAL A 297 17.12 9.19 -15.48
C VAL A 297 17.61 7.75 -15.34
N ILE A 298 17.94 7.11 -16.47
CA ILE A 298 18.87 5.98 -16.47
C ILE A 298 20.11 6.49 -15.75
N GLY A 299 20.25 6.15 -14.46
CA GLY A 299 21.10 6.84 -13.51
C GLY A 299 22.48 7.18 -14.10
N PRO A 300 23.12 8.31 -13.76
CA PRO A 300 24.47 8.63 -14.24
C PRO A 300 25.55 7.59 -13.85
N VAL A 301 25.20 6.47 -13.20
CA VAL A 301 26.11 5.45 -12.65
C VAL A 301 25.62 3.98 -12.75
N THR A 302 24.35 3.65 -13.06
CA THR A 302 23.79 2.33 -12.71
C THR A 302 23.66 1.35 -13.88
N THR A 303 24.70 0.53 -14.05
CA THR A 303 24.61 -0.81 -14.63
C THR A 303 24.63 -1.88 -13.53
N THR A 304 24.13 -1.58 -12.32
CA THR A 304 24.18 -2.47 -11.16
C THR A 304 22.78 -2.94 -10.82
N ASP A 305 22.56 -4.26 -10.90
CA ASP A 305 21.28 -4.93 -10.63
C ASP A 305 20.70 -4.52 -9.26
N GLU A 306 21.56 -4.26 -8.27
CA GLU A 306 21.19 -3.82 -6.91
C GLU A 306 20.42 -2.49 -6.87
N TRP A 307 20.76 -1.52 -7.72
CA TRP A 307 20.01 -0.26 -7.78
C TRP A 307 18.62 -0.49 -8.34
N ASN A 308 18.52 -1.28 -9.40
CA ASN A 308 17.23 -1.58 -10.02
C ASN A 308 16.33 -2.33 -9.05
N GLU A 309 16.87 -3.32 -8.32
CA GLU A 309 16.13 -4.05 -7.28
C GLU A 309 15.66 -3.13 -6.15
N ALA A 310 16.54 -2.27 -5.61
CA ALA A 310 16.18 -1.34 -4.56
C ALA A 310 15.11 -0.32 -5.01
N TRP A 311 15.27 0.23 -6.22
CA TRP A 311 14.37 1.22 -6.77
C TRP A 311 13.00 0.62 -7.11
N THR A 312 12.94 -0.58 -7.70
CA THR A 312 11.66 -1.24 -7.99
C THR A 312 10.95 -1.69 -6.72
N ALA A 313 11.68 -2.15 -5.71
CA ALA A 313 11.11 -2.44 -4.39
C ALA A 313 10.51 -1.18 -3.75
N PHE A 314 11.20 -0.04 -3.81
CA PHE A 314 10.66 1.24 -3.36
C PHE A 314 9.37 1.63 -4.10
N VAL A 315 9.38 1.57 -5.44
CA VAL A 315 8.21 1.94 -6.24
C VAL A 315 7.03 1.03 -5.90
N LYS A 316 7.24 -0.29 -5.92
CA LYS A 316 6.21 -1.28 -5.56
C LYS A 316 5.67 -1.06 -4.14
N ALA A 317 6.54 -0.79 -3.18
CA ALA A 317 6.13 -0.56 -1.80
C ALA A 317 5.22 0.66 -1.69
N GLY A 318 5.57 1.76 -2.37
CA GLY A 318 4.80 3.01 -2.33
C GLY A 318 3.50 3.02 -3.15
N THR A 319 3.30 2.05 -4.05
CA THR A 319 2.18 2.04 -4.99
C THR A 319 1.30 0.80 -4.90
N VAL A 320 1.82 -0.35 -4.46
CA VAL A 320 1.10 -1.63 -4.39
C VAL A 320 1.00 -2.10 -2.94
N ASP A 321 2.14 -2.31 -2.27
CA ASP A 321 2.13 -2.95 -0.95
C ASP A 321 1.47 -2.06 0.12
N ALA A 322 1.54 -0.73 -0.05
CA ALA A 322 0.91 0.25 0.82
C ALA A 322 -0.62 0.33 0.67
N ASP A 323 -1.22 -0.15 -0.43
CA ASP A 323 -2.66 -0.03 -0.67
C ASP A 323 -3.49 -0.68 0.45
N SER A 324 -3.11 -1.91 0.82
CA SER A 324 -3.78 -2.61 1.92
C SER A 324 -3.61 -1.92 3.27
N ILE A 325 -2.51 -1.19 3.49
CA ILE A 325 -2.26 -0.44 4.72
C ILE A 325 -3.24 0.73 4.79
N TYR A 326 -3.32 1.53 3.73
CA TYR A 326 -4.23 2.67 3.68
C TYR A 326 -5.71 2.25 3.68
N GLY A 327 -6.07 1.19 2.95
CA GLY A 327 -7.42 0.64 2.99
C GLY A 327 -7.84 0.19 4.40
N ARG A 328 -6.89 -0.26 5.23
CA ARG A 328 -7.15 -0.53 6.66
C ARG A 328 -7.27 0.73 7.50
N LEU A 329 -6.43 1.74 7.27
CA LEU A 329 -6.52 3.03 7.99
C LEU A 329 -7.86 3.73 7.73
N GLN A 330 -8.38 3.63 6.51
CA GLN A 330 -9.69 4.16 6.13
C GLN A 330 -10.86 3.58 6.92
N ILE A 331 -10.73 2.37 7.48
CA ILE A 331 -11.77 1.79 8.38
C ILE A 331 -11.95 2.63 9.65
N TYR A 332 -10.90 3.34 10.08
CA TYR A 332 -10.87 4.14 11.30
C TYR A 332 -11.04 5.63 11.05
N ASP A 333 -10.64 6.09 9.86
CA ASP A 333 -10.77 7.48 9.40
C ASP A 333 -11.20 7.50 7.94
N ASP A 334 -12.52 7.65 7.70
CA ASP A 334 -13.10 7.67 6.34
C ASP A 334 -12.50 8.79 5.45
N ASP A 335 -11.91 9.83 6.05
CA ASP A 335 -11.28 10.95 5.33
C ASP A 335 -9.80 10.68 4.97
N GLN A 336 -9.20 9.56 5.41
CA GLN A 336 -7.80 9.22 5.14
C GLN A 336 -7.60 8.90 3.65
N PRO A 337 -6.79 9.68 2.89
CA PRO A 337 -6.50 9.34 1.50
C PRO A 337 -5.65 8.07 1.41
N ASN A 338 -5.88 7.29 0.35
CA ASN A 338 -5.03 6.15 0.02
C ASN A 338 -3.90 6.61 -0.91
N LEU A 339 -2.76 6.94 -0.29
CA LEU A 339 -1.61 7.47 -1.04
C LEU A 339 -1.05 6.45 -2.03
N ALA A 340 -1.22 5.14 -1.80
CA ALA A 340 -0.77 4.13 -2.75
C ALA A 340 -1.53 4.21 -4.08
N GLN A 341 -2.85 4.42 -4.01
CA GLN A 341 -3.70 4.62 -5.19
C GLN A 341 -3.37 5.91 -5.93
N GLU A 342 -3.15 7.02 -5.21
CA GLU A 342 -2.78 8.30 -5.81
C GLU A 342 -1.40 8.25 -6.50
N ASN A 343 -0.44 7.57 -5.86
CA ASN A 343 0.87 7.32 -6.42
C ASN A 343 0.78 6.42 -7.67
N ALA A 344 0.02 5.32 -7.58
CA ALA A 344 -0.20 4.43 -8.72
C ALA A 344 -0.87 5.18 -9.89
N ALA A 345 -1.87 6.00 -9.63
CA ALA A 345 -2.53 6.83 -10.64
C ALA A 345 -1.55 7.78 -11.34
N THR A 346 -0.62 8.37 -10.58
CA THR A 346 0.47 9.20 -11.12
C THR A 346 1.37 8.39 -12.05
N TRP A 347 1.77 7.18 -11.64
CA TRP A 347 2.61 6.29 -12.46
C TRP A 347 1.91 5.82 -13.74
N ILE A 348 0.66 5.38 -13.63
CA ILE A 348 -0.17 4.94 -14.77
C ILE A 348 -0.32 6.09 -15.77
N THR A 349 -0.64 7.29 -15.28
CA THR A 349 -0.79 8.49 -16.11
C THR A 349 0.52 8.84 -16.82
N ASN A 350 1.63 8.86 -16.07
CA ASN A 350 2.93 9.27 -16.60
C ASN A 350 3.49 8.29 -17.63
N VAL A 351 3.39 6.98 -17.37
CA VAL A 351 3.85 5.94 -18.30
C VAL A 351 2.89 5.82 -19.49
N GLY A 352 1.57 5.84 -19.25
CA GLY A 352 0.56 5.77 -20.30
C GLY A 352 0.52 6.99 -21.22
N SER A 353 1.10 8.13 -20.80
CA SER A 353 1.21 9.35 -21.61
C SER A 353 2.57 9.50 -22.32
N LEU A 354 3.43 8.47 -22.32
CA LEU A 354 4.70 8.52 -23.04
C LEU A 354 4.48 8.49 -24.55
N ASP A 355 5.04 9.48 -25.26
CA ASP A 355 4.98 9.55 -26.73
C ASP A 355 5.71 8.39 -27.44
N GLU A 356 6.74 7.84 -26.80
CA GLU A 356 7.54 6.71 -27.30
C GLU A 356 7.89 5.77 -26.12
N PRO A 357 8.03 4.45 -26.36
CA PRO A 357 8.43 3.50 -25.32
C PRO A 357 9.73 3.90 -24.64
N PHE A 358 9.72 3.96 -23.32
CA PHE A 358 10.91 4.24 -22.53
C PHE A 358 11.65 2.93 -22.19
N PRO A 359 13.01 2.90 -22.16
CA PRO A 359 13.76 1.66 -21.93
C PRO A 359 13.78 1.27 -20.44
N PHE A 360 12.60 1.00 -19.86
CA PHE A 360 12.49 0.44 -18.52
C PHE A 360 13.15 -0.95 -18.43
N THR A 361 13.62 -1.30 -17.24
CA THR A 361 14.12 -2.65 -16.95
C THR A 361 12.96 -3.63 -16.79
N ASP A 362 13.22 -4.93 -16.92
CA ASP A 362 12.16 -5.93 -16.78
C ASP A 362 11.62 -5.99 -15.33
N GLU A 363 12.44 -5.68 -14.33
CA GLU A 363 12.01 -5.58 -12.94
C GLU A 363 10.98 -4.44 -12.77
N MET A 364 11.20 -3.29 -13.39
CA MET A 364 10.25 -2.17 -13.33
C MET A 364 8.96 -2.48 -14.10
N ARG A 365 9.05 -3.17 -15.25
CA ARG A 365 7.86 -3.68 -15.94
C ARG A 365 7.08 -4.66 -15.08
N GLY A 366 7.77 -5.46 -14.26
CA GLY A 366 7.14 -6.29 -13.23
C GLY A 366 6.30 -5.48 -12.24
N VAL A 367 6.79 -4.30 -11.82
CA VAL A 367 6.02 -3.38 -10.96
C VAL A 367 4.81 -2.80 -11.68
N PHE A 368 4.90 -2.48 -12.98
CA PHE A 368 3.74 -2.02 -13.75
C PHE A 368 2.64 -3.10 -13.84
N VAL A 369 3.05 -4.36 -13.95
CA VAL A 369 2.13 -5.50 -13.91
C VAL A 369 1.54 -5.69 -12.52
N ASP A 370 2.34 -5.54 -11.46
CA ASP A 370 1.84 -5.58 -10.07
C ASP A 370 0.78 -4.48 -9.83
N MET A 371 0.99 -3.25 -10.34
CA MET A 371 -0.01 -2.18 -10.30
C MET A 371 -1.27 -2.55 -11.10
N THR A 372 -1.10 -3.12 -12.30
CA THR A 372 -2.23 -3.56 -13.14
C THR A 372 -3.08 -4.62 -12.45
N GLU A 373 -2.46 -5.59 -11.79
CA GLU A 373 -3.16 -6.63 -11.03
C GLU A 373 -3.85 -6.06 -9.78
N GLN A 374 -3.15 -5.23 -9.01
CA GLN A 374 -3.69 -4.65 -7.77
C GLN A 374 -4.91 -3.77 -8.05
N TYR A 375 -4.89 -3.01 -9.14
CA TYR A 375 -5.92 -2.04 -9.50
C TYR A 375 -6.74 -2.47 -10.70
N TRP A 376 -6.80 -3.78 -10.97
CA TRP A 376 -7.55 -4.34 -12.10
C TRP A 376 -9.03 -3.96 -12.04
N ASP A 377 -9.64 -3.95 -10.86
CA ASP A 377 -11.04 -3.55 -10.67
C ASP A 377 -11.27 -2.08 -11.02
N GLU A 378 -10.30 -1.21 -10.77
CA GLU A 378 -10.38 0.23 -11.08
C GLU A 378 -10.18 0.49 -12.57
N PHE A 379 -9.25 -0.23 -13.20
CA PHE A 379 -9.16 -0.30 -14.67
C PHE A 379 -10.48 -0.80 -15.26
N MET A 380 -11.02 -1.90 -14.75
CA MET A 380 -12.25 -2.51 -15.24
C MET A 380 -13.45 -1.58 -15.04
N TYR A 381 -13.50 -0.82 -13.96
CA TYR A 381 -14.50 0.23 -13.78
C TYR A 381 -14.38 1.29 -14.87
N ALA A 382 -13.18 1.85 -15.09
CA ALA A 382 -12.95 2.88 -16.11
C ALA A 382 -13.27 2.36 -17.53
N PHE A 383 -12.77 1.16 -17.86
CA PHE A 383 -12.92 0.52 -19.16
C PHE A 383 -14.37 0.10 -19.45
N SER A 384 -15.07 -0.43 -18.45
CA SER A 384 -16.45 -0.91 -18.60
C SER A 384 -17.52 0.16 -18.35
N SER A 385 -17.13 1.40 -18.07
CA SER A 385 -18.07 2.50 -17.83
C SER A 385 -18.80 2.93 -19.12
N PRO A 386 -20.13 2.75 -19.22
CA PRO A 386 -20.94 3.09 -20.39
C PRO A 386 -20.75 4.48 -20.97
N ALA A 387 -20.58 5.47 -20.10
CA ALA A 387 -20.47 6.86 -20.45
C ALA A 387 -19.03 7.38 -20.45
N GLY A 388 -18.07 6.50 -20.19
CA GLY A 388 -16.68 6.86 -19.91
C GLY A 388 -16.47 7.35 -18.49
N VAL A 389 -15.28 7.88 -18.25
CA VAL A 389 -14.82 8.53 -17.02
C VAL A 389 -14.90 10.05 -17.15
N GLY A 390 -14.85 10.76 -16.02
CA GLY A 390 -14.91 12.22 -16.00
C GLY A 390 -13.64 12.89 -16.51
N ASP A 391 -13.74 14.14 -16.96
CA ASP A 391 -12.57 14.98 -17.24
C ASP A 391 -12.01 15.52 -15.92
N TYR A 392 -10.71 15.31 -15.67
CA TYR A 392 -10.02 15.79 -14.46
C TYR A 392 -8.89 16.78 -14.80
N ASP A 393 -8.81 17.86 -14.02
CA ASP A 393 -7.66 18.77 -14.03
C ASP A 393 -6.57 18.21 -13.10
N GLY A 394 -5.50 17.62 -13.65
CA GLY A 394 -4.39 17.03 -12.89
C GLY A 394 -4.37 15.50 -12.96
N THR A 395 -3.75 14.84 -11.97
CA THR A 395 -3.80 13.37 -11.86
C THR A 395 -5.21 12.95 -11.44
N PRO A 396 -5.95 12.18 -12.26
CA PRO A 396 -7.27 11.70 -11.89
C PRO A 396 -7.19 10.65 -10.77
N PRO A 397 -8.28 10.45 -10.00
CA PRO A 397 -8.46 9.22 -9.22
C PRO A 397 -8.24 7.99 -10.11
N ILE A 398 -7.73 6.90 -9.54
CA ILE A 398 -7.29 5.73 -10.33
C ILE A 398 -8.40 5.12 -11.21
N ASN A 399 -9.64 5.15 -10.73
CA ASN A 399 -10.83 4.66 -11.43
C ASN A 399 -11.41 5.66 -12.44
N GLN A 400 -10.82 6.84 -12.54
CA GLN A 400 -11.16 7.89 -13.50
C GLN A 400 -10.03 8.14 -14.52
N ILE A 401 -8.98 7.33 -14.49
CA ILE A 401 -7.94 7.35 -15.53
C ILE A 401 -8.57 6.89 -16.85
N ASP A 402 -8.27 7.62 -17.92
CA ASP A 402 -8.74 7.28 -19.26
C ASP A 402 -8.31 5.85 -19.66
N PRO A 403 -9.22 5.01 -20.17
CA PRO A 403 -8.89 3.68 -20.65
C PRO A 403 -7.72 3.62 -21.66
N GLU A 404 -7.52 4.65 -22.49
CA GLU A 404 -6.39 4.71 -23.43
C GLU A 404 -5.04 4.87 -22.71
N VAL A 405 -5.02 5.60 -21.59
CA VAL A 405 -3.83 5.74 -20.74
C VAL A 405 -3.52 4.41 -20.05
N TRP A 406 -4.55 3.73 -19.55
CA TRP A 406 -4.43 2.38 -19.02
C TRP A 406 -3.91 1.39 -20.06
N ASP A 407 -4.42 1.46 -21.29
CA ASP A 407 -4.02 0.60 -22.40
C ASP A 407 -2.52 0.73 -22.71
N ALA A 408 -2.05 1.96 -22.84
CA ALA A 408 -0.63 2.27 -23.04
C ALA A 408 0.24 1.81 -21.86
N PHE A 409 -0.24 1.98 -20.63
CA PHE A 409 0.42 1.52 -19.41
C PHE A 409 0.58 -0.01 -19.37
N ILE A 410 -0.52 -0.74 -19.60
CA ILE A 410 -0.56 -2.21 -19.64
C ILE A 410 0.39 -2.71 -20.74
N THR A 411 0.40 -2.05 -21.90
CA THR A 411 1.32 -2.38 -23.00
C THR A 411 2.79 -2.29 -22.59
N GLU A 412 3.18 -1.29 -21.78
CA GLU A 412 4.55 -1.21 -21.25
C GLU A 412 4.88 -2.38 -20.32
N GLY A 413 3.95 -2.79 -19.45
CA GLY A 413 4.11 -4.00 -18.64
C GLY A 413 4.29 -5.26 -19.51
N MET A 414 3.52 -5.37 -20.59
CA MET A 414 3.59 -6.49 -21.54
C MET A 414 4.91 -6.59 -22.29
N ARG A 415 5.77 -5.56 -22.30
CA ARG A 415 7.07 -5.62 -23.00
C ARG A 415 8.05 -6.65 -22.37
N SER A 416 7.79 -7.17 -21.17
CA SER A 416 8.52 -8.32 -20.60
C SER A 416 7.78 -9.65 -20.79
N GLU A 417 8.51 -10.78 -20.83
CA GLU A 417 7.90 -12.12 -21.02
C GLU A 417 6.94 -12.48 -19.88
N GLU A 418 7.36 -12.19 -18.65
CA GLU A 418 6.56 -12.37 -17.44
C GLU A 418 5.34 -11.45 -17.43
N GLY A 419 5.51 -10.16 -17.76
CA GLY A 419 4.41 -9.21 -17.77
C GLY A 419 3.35 -9.53 -18.81
N SER A 420 3.77 -9.96 -20.00
CA SER A 420 2.86 -10.50 -21.02
C SER A 420 2.06 -11.72 -20.52
N ALA A 421 2.72 -12.65 -19.82
CA ALA A 421 2.08 -13.87 -19.33
C ALA A 421 1.04 -13.58 -18.23
N ARG A 422 1.39 -12.73 -17.27
CA ARG A 422 0.50 -12.30 -16.18
C ARG A 422 -0.70 -11.51 -16.70
N THR A 423 -0.45 -10.59 -17.63
CA THR A 423 -1.52 -9.83 -18.28
C THR A 423 -2.45 -10.75 -19.09
N PHE A 424 -1.91 -11.74 -19.81
CA PHE A 424 -2.74 -12.74 -20.50
C PHE A 424 -3.67 -13.47 -19.52
N GLU A 425 -3.18 -13.85 -18.34
CA GLU A 425 -4.00 -14.49 -17.31
C GLU A 425 -5.14 -13.59 -16.81
N LEU A 426 -4.86 -12.31 -16.53
CA LEU A 426 -5.88 -11.34 -16.11
C LEU A 426 -6.99 -11.22 -17.15
N PHE A 427 -6.65 -10.91 -18.40
CA PHE A 427 -7.63 -10.73 -19.47
C PHE A 427 -8.40 -12.01 -19.73
N HIS A 428 -7.72 -13.16 -19.81
CA HIS A 428 -8.35 -14.44 -20.04
C HIS A 428 -9.38 -14.76 -18.95
N ASN A 429 -9.03 -14.58 -17.69
CA ASN A 429 -9.91 -14.85 -16.57
C ASN A 429 -11.11 -13.90 -16.56
N GLU A 430 -10.89 -12.60 -16.75
CA GLU A 430 -11.93 -11.58 -16.76
C GLU A 430 -12.95 -11.83 -17.89
N ILE A 431 -12.47 -11.99 -19.13
CA ILE A 431 -13.33 -12.30 -20.30
C ILE A 431 -14.17 -13.54 -20.04
N ARG A 432 -13.57 -14.56 -19.41
CA ARG A 432 -14.26 -15.82 -19.11
C ARG A 432 -15.28 -15.65 -18.00
N ASP A 433 -14.97 -14.90 -16.95
CA ASP A 433 -15.86 -14.66 -15.83
C ASP A 433 -17.05 -13.79 -16.27
N ILE A 434 -16.83 -12.77 -17.09
CA ILE A 434 -17.90 -12.03 -17.79
C ILE A 434 -18.76 -13.00 -18.60
N ARG A 435 -18.17 -13.80 -19.51
CA ARG A 435 -18.93 -14.75 -20.36
C ARG A 435 -19.73 -15.77 -19.55
N ASN A 436 -19.20 -16.25 -18.43
CA ASN A 436 -19.88 -17.21 -17.55
C ASN A 436 -21.01 -16.55 -16.73
N GLY A 437 -20.83 -15.29 -16.33
CA GLY A 437 -21.82 -14.51 -15.59
C GLY A 437 -23.11 -14.21 -16.37
N ARG A 438 -23.05 -14.18 -17.70
CA ARG A 438 -24.16 -13.80 -18.59
C ARG A 438 -25.38 -14.74 -18.59
N GLY A 439 -25.30 -15.92 -17.96
CA GLY A 439 -26.39 -16.92 -17.95
C GLY A 439 -26.77 -17.42 -19.35
N PRO A 440 -27.75 -18.35 -19.47
CA PRO A 440 -28.20 -18.88 -20.75
C PRO A 440 -29.16 -17.96 -21.53
N ASP A 441 -29.78 -16.98 -20.86
CA ASP A 441 -30.71 -16.01 -21.45
C ASP A 441 -29.99 -14.66 -21.59
N HIS A 442 -29.37 -14.43 -22.75
CA HIS A 442 -28.53 -13.26 -23.07
C HIS A 442 -29.28 -11.92 -23.21
N ASP A 443 -30.52 -11.83 -22.73
CA ASP A 443 -31.42 -10.72 -23.06
C ASP A 443 -31.13 -9.41 -22.29
N ALA A 444 -30.31 -9.46 -21.23
CA ALA A 444 -29.98 -8.33 -20.35
C ALA A 444 -28.47 -8.16 -20.06
N SER A 445 -27.61 -8.70 -20.94
CA SER A 445 -26.14 -8.65 -20.79
C SER A 445 -25.43 -8.22 -22.07
N GLY A 446 -26.07 -7.33 -22.84
CA GLY A 446 -25.53 -6.83 -24.10
C GLY A 446 -24.21 -6.08 -23.91
N TRP A 447 -24.15 -5.26 -22.86
CA TRP A 447 -22.95 -4.50 -22.49
C TRP A 447 -21.79 -5.40 -22.07
N ASP A 448 -22.06 -6.37 -21.18
CA ASP A 448 -21.05 -7.35 -20.74
C ASP A 448 -20.43 -8.10 -21.92
N GLY A 449 -21.25 -8.46 -22.92
CA GLY A 449 -20.76 -9.09 -24.14
C GLY A 449 -19.87 -8.20 -24.98
N PHE A 450 -20.22 -6.92 -25.08
CA PHE A 450 -19.42 -5.91 -25.75
C PHE A 450 -18.09 -5.71 -25.03
N ILE A 451 -18.08 -5.56 -23.70
CA ILE A 451 -16.86 -5.41 -22.89
C ILE A 451 -15.95 -6.63 -23.02
N ALA A 452 -16.48 -7.86 -22.94
CA ALA A 452 -15.69 -9.07 -23.13
C ALA A 452 -15.05 -9.18 -24.53
N GLY A 453 -15.72 -8.65 -25.56
CA GLY A 453 -15.16 -8.53 -26.91
C GLY A 453 -14.01 -7.52 -26.92
N ARG A 454 -14.27 -6.31 -26.43
CA ARG A 454 -13.30 -5.21 -26.40
C ARG A 454 -12.05 -5.53 -25.57
N LEU A 455 -12.17 -6.23 -24.44
CA LEU A 455 -11.02 -6.69 -23.67
C LEU A 455 -10.17 -7.67 -24.48
N SER A 456 -10.81 -8.59 -25.22
CA SER A 456 -10.08 -9.50 -26.11
C SER A 456 -9.28 -8.71 -27.15
N ASP A 457 -9.95 -7.75 -27.78
CA ASP A 457 -9.35 -6.94 -28.83
C ASP A 457 -8.18 -6.08 -28.32
N MET A 458 -8.35 -5.47 -27.14
CA MET A 458 -7.34 -4.62 -26.49
C MET A 458 -6.07 -5.41 -26.20
N PHE A 459 -6.18 -6.59 -25.56
CA PHE A 459 -5.00 -7.42 -25.34
C PHE A 459 -4.31 -7.77 -26.66
N LEU A 460 -5.08 -8.17 -27.68
CA LEU A 460 -4.51 -8.58 -28.97
C LEU A 460 -3.79 -7.43 -29.66
N ALA A 461 -4.31 -6.21 -29.57
CA ALA A 461 -3.64 -5.01 -30.06
C ALA A 461 -2.30 -4.82 -29.34
N ASN A 462 -2.31 -4.79 -28.00
CA ASN A 462 -1.12 -4.58 -27.17
C ASN A 462 -0.06 -5.65 -27.41
N TRP A 463 -0.49 -6.90 -27.51
CA TRP A 463 0.37 -8.04 -27.83
C TRP A 463 1.03 -7.91 -29.21
N ASN A 464 0.26 -7.52 -30.22
CA ASN A 464 0.79 -7.32 -31.56
C ASN A 464 1.75 -6.14 -31.62
N ASP A 465 1.49 -5.07 -30.88
CA ASP A 465 2.39 -3.92 -30.78
C ASP A 465 3.74 -4.31 -30.18
N VAL A 466 3.72 -5.00 -29.03
CA VAL A 466 4.94 -5.53 -28.39
C VAL A 466 5.71 -6.47 -29.32
N LEU A 467 5.02 -7.35 -30.07
CA LEU A 467 5.67 -8.24 -31.03
C LEU A 467 6.23 -7.50 -32.26
N ASN A 468 5.58 -6.42 -32.68
CA ASN A 468 5.99 -5.62 -33.84
C ASN A 468 7.21 -4.76 -33.54
N GLU A 469 7.32 -4.23 -32.31
CA GLU A 469 8.48 -3.48 -31.81
C GLU A 469 9.76 -4.32 -31.75
N ARG A 470 9.64 -5.64 -31.61
CA ARG A 470 10.77 -6.57 -31.66
C ARG A 470 11.25 -6.71 -33.11
N GLU A 471 12.08 -5.76 -33.54
CA GLU A 471 12.56 -5.55 -34.92
C GLU A 471 13.40 -6.71 -35.50
N ALA A 472 13.87 -7.68 -34.71
CA ALA A 472 14.87 -8.65 -35.17
C ALA A 472 14.32 -10.09 -35.31
N SER A 473 13.82 -10.38 -36.51
CA SER A 473 13.54 -11.73 -37.04
C SER A 473 12.37 -12.50 -36.38
N GLU A 474 11.76 -13.39 -37.16
CA GLU A 474 10.75 -14.36 -36.71
C GLU A 474 11.22 -15.14 -35.46
N GLN A 475 12.54 -15.32 -35.32
CA GLN A 475 13.15 -16.00 -34.18
C GLN A 475 13.01 -15.26 -32.85
N GLU A 476 13.19 -13.94 -32.77
CA GLU A 476 13.03 -13.23 -31.49
C GLU A 476 11.56 -13.15 -31.05
N ARG A 477 10.64 -13.08 -32.02
CA ARG A 477 9.20 -13.17 -31.76
C ARG A 477 8.80 -14.54 -31.24
N ASP A 478 9.37 -15.60 -31.82
CA ASP A 478 9.17 -16.98 -31.37
C ASP A 478 9.78 -17.21 -29.98
N GLU A 479 10.98 -16.68 -29.71
CA GLU A 479 11.64 -16.77 -28.39
C GLU A 479 10.81 -16.07 -27.31
N PHE A 480 10.29 -14.86 -27.58
CA PHE A 480 9.41 -14.15 -26.65
C PHE A 480 8.10 -14.90 -26.37
N ARG A 481 7.46 -15.42 -27.42
CA ARG A 481 6.27 -16.29 -27.31
C ARG A 481 6.56 -17.52 -26.45
N GLU A 482 7.68 -18.18 -26.70
CA GLU A 482 8.09 -19.37 -25.96
C GLU A 482 8.41 -19.04 -24.49
N GLY A 483 9.02 -17.87 -24.24
CA GLY A 483 9.26 -17.30 -22.91
C GLY A 483 7.98 -17.14 -22.10
N MET A 484 6.98 -16.44 -22.66
CA MET A 484 5.67 -16.27 -22.06
C MET A 484 5.00 -17.61 -21.72
N VAL A 485 4.97 -18.55 -22.67
CA VAL A 485 4.39 -19.89 -22.45
C VAL A 485 5.15 -20.66 -21.37
N ASN A 486 6.48 -20.57 -21.35
CA ASN A 486 7.30 -21.19 -20.32
C ASN A 486 7.01 -20.63 -18.93
N TRP A 487 6.78 -19.31 -18.83
CA TRP A 487 6.41 -18.66 -17.57
C TRP A 487 5.06 -19.18 -17.06
N LEU A 488 4.02 -19.21 -17.92
CA LEU A 488 2.69 -19.73 -17.56
C LEU A 488 2.75 -21.17 -17.01
N ILE A 489 3.59 -22.02 -17.60
CA ILE A 489 3.81 -23.39 -17.10
C ILE A 489 4.50 -23.39 -15.74
N GLY A 490 5.52 -22.54 -15.58
CA GLY A 490 6.27 -22.40 -14.33
C GLY A 490 5.40 -21.93 -13.18
N ALA A 491 4.49 -20.98 -13.44
CA ALA A 491 3.50 -20.47 -12.50
C ALA A 491 2.38 -21.48 -12.17
N GLY A 492 2.29 -22.58 -12.93
CA GLY A 492 1.26 -23.59 -12.72
C GLY A 492 -0.12 -23.17 -13.19
N PHE A 493 -0.20 -22.26 -14.17
CA PHE A 493 -1.46 -21.78 -14.75
C PHE A 493 -2.32 -22.96 -15.22
N ASP A 494 -3.47 -23.15 -14.57
CA ASP A 494 -4.54 -24.05 -14.96
C ASP A 494 -5.77 -23.19 -15.23
N PRO A 495 -6.20 -23.00 -16.49
CA PRO A 495 -7.39 -22.23 -16.82
C PRO A 495 -8.65 -22.91 -16.22
N LYS A 496 -8.90 -22.61 -14.94
CA LYS A 496 -9.82 -23.22 -13.95
C LYS A 496 -10.41 -24.57 -14.42
N GLY A 497 -9.58 -25.60 -14.56
CA GLY A 497 -9.98 -27.01 -14.71
C GLY A 497 -10.55 -27.43 -16.08
N ALA A 498 -10.38 -26.64 -17.14
CA ALA A 498 -10.90 -26.98 -18.48
C ALA A 498 -10.15 -28.14 -19.17
N VAL A 499 -8.94 -28.47 -18.70
CA VAL A 499 -8.13 -29.58 -19.21
C VAL A 499 -7.67 -30.40 -18.01
N GLU A 500 -7.96 -31.71 -17.98
CA GLU A 500 -7.50 -32.62 -16.91
C GLU A 500 -6.00 -32.39 -16.59
N ASP A 501 -5.71 -31.71 -15.47
CA ASP A 501 -4.40 -31.36 -14.88
C ASP A 501 -3.27 -31.07 -15.89
N ILE A 502 -3.14 -29.83 -16.35
CA ILE A 502 -1.91 -29.35 -17.04
C ILE A 502 -0.70 -29.48 -16.11
N THR A 503 -0.88 -29.21 -14.83
CA THR A 503 0.12 -29.33 -13.74
C THR A 503 0.67 -30.75 -13.55
N GLY A 504 -0.03 -31.77 -14.06
CA GLY A 504 0.38 -33.18 -14.03
C GLY A 504 0.97 -33.71 -15.34
N LYS A 505 1.05 -32.89 -16.40
CA LYS A 505 1.53 -33.31 -17.72
C LYS A 505 3.05 -33.07 -17.87
N PRO A 506 3.74 -33.87 -18.69
CA PRO A 506 5.10 -33.54 -19.14
C PRO A 506 5.15 -32.12 -19.73
N LYS A 507 6.23 -31.39 -19.48
CA LYS A 507 6.42 -29.99 -19.90
C LYS A 507 6.10 -29.79 -21.38
N GLU A 508 6.49 -30.74 -22.24
CA GLU A 508 6.28 -30.66 -23.68
C GLU A 508 4.79 -30.72 -24.07
N ILE A 509 3.97 -31.42 -23.29
CA ILE A 509 2.51 -31.50 -23.51
C ILE A 509 1.83 -30.23 -22.98
N ALA A 510 2.27 -29.72 -21.83
CA ALA A 510 1.79 -28.45 -21.28
C ALA A 510 2.10 -27.27 -22.23
N GLN A 511 3.32 -27.24 -22.79
CA GLN A 511 3.73 -26.26 -23.82
C GLN A 511 2.86 -26.34 -25.07
N SER A 512 2.53 -27.55 -25.54
CA SER A 512 1.64 -27.70 -26.70
C SER A 512 0.23 -27.20 -26.41
N ILE A 513 -0.33 -27.49 -25.24
CA ILE A 513 -1.71 -27.10 -24.88
C ILE A 513 -1.80 -25.58 -24.66
N LEU A 514 -0.88 -25.00 -23.90
CA LEU A 514 -0.87 -23.55 -23.64
C LEU A 514 -0.47 -22.78 -24.90
N GLY A 515 0.46 -23.32 -25.69
CA GLY A 515 0.77 -22.79 -27.02
C GLY A 515 -0.44 -22.82 -27.94
N GLU A 516 -1.23 -23.90 -27.97
CA GLU A 516 -2.48 -23.97 -28.74
C GLU A 516 -3.57 -23.04 -28.18
N LEU A 517 -3.65 -22.83 -26.87
CA LEU A 517 -4.61 -21.90 -26.25
C LEU A 517 -4.27 -20.45 -26.61
N VAL A 518 -3.02 -20.06 -26.40
CA VAL A 518 -2.49 -18.73 -26.75
C VAL A 518 -2.62 -18.54 -28.27
N ASN A 519 -2.13 -19.47 -29.09
CA ASN A 519 -2.24 -19.36 -30.54
C ASN A 519 -3.69 -19.37 -31.01
N GLY A 520 -4.58 -20.16 -30.41
CA GLY A 520 -6.00 -20.16 -30.74
C GLY A 520 -6.67 -18.82 -30.44
N TRP A 521 -6.25 -18.15 -29.37
CA TRP A 521 -6.70 -16.80 -29.07
C TRP A 521 -6.09 -15.74 -30.01
N LEU A 522 -4.85 -15.97 -30.48
CA LEU A 522 -4.13 -15.10 -31.42
C LEU A 522 -4.50 -15.29 -32.91
N GLU A 523 -4.96 -16.48 -33.32
CA GLU A 523 -5.22 -16.86 -34.72
C GLU A 523 -6.65 -16.50 -35.21
N ASP A 524 -7.53 -16.05 -34.32
CA ASP A 524 -8.96 -15.87 -34.61
C ASP A 524 -9.35 -14.54 -35.32
N LEU A 525 -8.41 -13.67 -35.72
CA LEU A 525 -8.74 -12.38 -36.39
C LEU A 525 -7.78 -12.00 -37.54
N ASP A 526 -8.32 -11.32 -38.57
CA ASP A 526 -7.56 -10.78 -39.71
C ASP A 526 -7.09 -9.32 -39.48
N GLU A 527 -6.06 -8.89 -40.23
CA GLU A 527 -5.49 -7.53 -40.20
C GLU A 527 -6.51 -6.40 -40.50
N GLU A 528 -7.65 -6.72 -41.13
CA GLU A 528 -8.68 -5.74 -41.51
C GLU A 528 -9.57 -5.39 -40.30
N GLN A 529 -9.77 -6.34 -39.37
CA GLN A 529 -10.52 -6.15 -38.12
C GLN A 529 -9.76 -5.31 -37.08
N ILE A 530 -8.43 -5.41 -37.04
CA ILE A 530 -7.56 -4.63 -36.12
C ILE A 530 -7.56 -3.13 -36.46
N GLN A 531 -7.75 -2.74 -37.72
CA GLN A 531 -7.79 -1.32 -38.12
C GLN A 531 -9.14 -0.63 -37.86
N GLU A 532 -10.25 -1.36 -37.68
CA GLU A 532 -11.54 -0.78 -37.27
C GLU A 532 -11.59 -0.43 -35.77
N LEU A 533 -10.66 -0.97 -34.97
CA LEU A 533 -10.60 -0.81 -33.51
C LEU A 533 -10.16 0.58 -33.02
N GLU A 534 -9.25 1.24 -33.74
CA GLU A 534 -8.69 2.56 -33.38
C GLU A 534 -9.66 3.73 -33.58
N THR A 535 -10.81 3.55 -34.23
CA THR A 535 -11.64 4.69 -34.70
C THR A 535 -13.05 4.82 -34.13
N ASP A 536 -13.58 3.88 -33.33
CA ASP A 536 -15.01 3.88 -32.99
C ASP A 536 -15.38 3.63 -31.51
N VAL A 537 -14.42 3.67 -30.57
CA VAL A 537 -14.73 3.55 -29.11
C VAL A 537 -15.67 4.66 -28.66
N PHE A 538 -15.25 5.92 -28.84
CA PHE A 538 -16.08 7.08 -28.43
C PHE A 538 -17.39 7.19 -29.22
N GLY A 539 -17.39 6.77 -30.49
CA GLY A 539 -18.59 6.75 -31.31
C GLY A 539 -19.63 5.74 -30.83
N TYR A 540 -19.20 4.63 -30.24
CA TYR A 540 -20.09 3.58 -29.75
C TYR A 540 -20.74 3.93 -28.40
N HIS A 541 -19.95 4.41 -27.43
CA HIS A 541 -20.45 4.86 -26.13
C HIS A 541 -21.50 5.97 -26.29
N GLN A 542 -21.22 6.98 -27.12
CA GLN A 542 -22.17 8.06 -27.40
C GLN A 542 -23.46 7.54 -28.06
N ARG A 543 -23.36 6.68 -29.07
CA ARG A 543 -24.53 6.12 -29.78
C ARG A 543 -25.41 5.28 -28.85
N TRP A 544 -24.80 4.47 -27.99
CA TRP A 544 -25.56 3.64 -27.04
C TRP A 544 -26.24 4.50 -25.97
N ARG A 545 -25.55 5.48 -25.40
CA ARG A 545 -26.14 6.45 -24.47
C ARG A 545 -27.32 7.19 -25.06
N ASP A 546 -27.17 7.71 -26.27
CA ASP A 546 -28.25 8.40 -26.97
C ASP A 546 -29.45 7.45 -27.21
N TYR A 547 -29.16 6.18 -27.52
CA TYR A 547 -30.17 5.14 -27.67
C TYR A 547 -30.89 4.84 -26.35
N ALA A 548 -30.16 4.74 -25.23
CA ALA A 548 -30.72 4.53 -23.90
C ALA A 548 -31.58 5.73 -23.43
N ASN A 549 -31.08 6.96 -23.62
CA ASN A 549 -31.79 8.19 -23.29
C ASN A 549 -33.10 8.35 -24.10
N ASP A 550 -33.11 7.88 -25.34
CA ASP A 550 -34.31 7.86 -26.17
C ASP A 550 -35.37 6.88 -25.64
N ARG A 551 -34.99 5.76 -25.00
CA ARG A 551 -35.95 4.84 -24.34
C ARG A 551 -36.68 5.51 -23.17
N VAL A 552 -35.99 6.34 -22.40
CA VAL A 552 -36.62 7.19 -21.36
C VAL A 552 -37.64 8.13 -22.02
N THR A 553 -37.23 8.83 -23.07
CA THR A 553 -38.08 9.81 -23.79
C THR A 553 -39.31 9.17 -24.43
N LYS A 554 -39.20 7.90 -24.87
CA LYS A 554 -40.28 7.12 -25.48
C LYS A 554 -41.15 6.35 -24.47
N SER A 555 -40.84 6.43 -23.17
CA SER A 555 -41.52 5.65 -22.12
C SER A 555 -41.44 4.14 -22.38
N GLU A 556 -40.25 3.67 -22.75
CA GLU A 556 -39.95 2.28 -23.08
C GLU A 556 -39.20 1.54 -21.95
N LEU A 557 -39.24 2.09 -20.74
CA LEU A 557 -38.72 1.47 -19.52
C LEU A 557 -39.86 1.11 -18.55
N PRO A 558 -39.73 0.02 -17.76
CA PRO A 558 -40.78 -0.45 -16.85
C PRO A 558 -41.29 0.61 -15.87
N TYR A 559 -40.42 1.44 -15.30
CA TYR A 559 -40.83 2.48 -14.34
C TYR A 559 -41.75 3.56 -14.96
N LEU A 560 -41.63 3.82 -16.27
CA LEU A 560 -42.48 4.78 -17.01
C LEU A 560 -43.70 4.13 -17.65
N ASN A 561 -43.66 2.81 -17.88
CA ASN A 561 -44.69 2.10 -18.64
C ASN A 561 -45.01 0.73 -18.01
N PRO A 562 -46.17 0.60 -17.35
CA PRO A 562 -46.56 -0.63 -16.65
C PRO A 562 -46.89 -1.80 -17.59
N ASP A 563 -46.96 -1.57 -18.91
CA ASP A 563 -47.12 -2.64 -19.90
C ASP A 563 -45.79 -3.34 -20.23
N ILE A 564 -44.66 -2.82 -19.73
CA ILE A 564 -43.32 -3.42 -19.87
C ILE A 564 -42.98 -4.13 -18.57
N GLU A 565 -42.64 -5.41 -18.66
CA GLU A 565 -42.30 -6.21 -17.49
C GLU A 565 -40.91 -5.81 -16.97
N PRO A 566 -40.76 -5.53 -15.65
CA PRO A 566 -39.46 -5.29 -15.05
C PRO A 566 -38.59 -6.55 -15.14
N TYR A 567 -37.29 -6.38 -14.99
CA TYR A 567 -36.37 -7.50 -14.91
C TYR A 567 -36.31 -8.02 -13.47
N ASP A 568 -36.44 -9.33 -13.28
CA ASP A 568 -36.39 -9.97 -11.96
C ASP A 568 -35.35 -11.09 -12.04
N ASP A 569 -34.23 -10.92 -11.32
CA ASP A 569 -33.15 -11.91 -11.23
C ASP A 569 -33.44 -13.02 -10.19
N GLY A 570 -34.58 -12.94 -9.51
CA GLY A 570 -35.02 -13.84 -8.44
C GLY A 570 -34.71 -13.35 -7.02
N THR A 571 -33.97 -12.24 -6.87
CA THR A 571 -33.67 -11.61 -5.58
C THR A 571 -34.04 -10.12 -5.56
N VAL A 572 -33.88 -9.41 -6.68
CA VAL A 572 -34.15 -8.00 -6.86
C VAL A 572 -34.95 -7.78 -8.15
N THR A 573 -35.90 -6.85 -8.09
CA THR A 573 -36.65 -6.39 -9.26
C THR A 573 -36.07 -5.05 -9.72
N TRP A 574 -35.67 -5.02 -10.99
CA TRP A 574 -35.04 -3.89 -11.67
C TRP A 574 -36.03 -3.30 -12.67
N ASP A 575 -36.27 -1.98 -12.58
CA ASP A 575 -37.24 -1.27 -13.41
C ASP A 575 -36.65 -0.07 -14.18
N GLY A 576 -35.34 0.19 -14.00
CA GLY A 576 -34.62 1.25 -14.66
C GLY A 576 -34.97 2.67 -14.19
N ASP A 577 -35.50 2.84 -12.98
CA ASP A 577 -35.80 4.17 -12.40
C ASP A 577 -34.51 4.96 -12.06
N PRO A 578 -34.24 6.09 -12.74
CA PRO A 578 -33.07 6.94 -12.45
C PRO A 578 -32.96 7.37 -10.98
N ALA A 579 -34.10 7.62 -10.31
CA ALA A 579 -34.10 8.16 -8.95
C ALA A 579 -33.43 7.24 -7.93
N PHE A 580 -33.47 5.92 -8.15
CA PHE A 580 -32.77 4.94 -7.32
C PHE A 580 -31.26 5.16 -7.33
N TYR A 581 -30.71 5.44 -8.51
CA TYR A 581 -29.28 5.65 -8.72
C TYR A 581 -28.84 7.03 -8.24
N GLU A 582 -29.63 8.07 -8.51
CA GLU A 582 -29.36 9.42 -8.00
C GLU A 582 -29.34 9.47 -6.46
N GLU A 583 -30.26 8.74 -5.80
CA GLU A 583 -30.26 8.63 -4.33
C GLU A 583 -29.06 7.84 -3.80
N HIS A 584 -28.65 6.78 -4.50
CA HIS A 584 -27.56 5.91 -4.06
C HIS A 584 -26.19 6.57 -4.18
N TYR A 585 -25.92 7.25 -5.30
CA TYR A 585 -24.63 7.84 -5.62
C TYR A 585 -24.53 9.33 -5.25
N GLY A 586 -25.66 10.01 -4.97
CA GLY A 586 -25.66 11.39 -4.48
C GLY A 586 -25.61 12.49 -5.54
N GLY A 587 -25.51 12.13 -6.83
CA GLY A 587 -25.55 13.06 -7.96
C GLY A 587 -26.82 12.95 -8.81
N GLU A 588 -27.30 14.08 -9.34
CA GLU A 588 -28.49 14.14 -10.19
C GLU A 588 -28.09 14.12 -11.68
N PHE A 589 -28.62 13.16 -12.46
CA PHE A 589 -28.46 13.12 -13.92
C PHE A 589 -29.78 13.32 -14.67
N THR A 590 -30.86 13.63 -13.95
CA THR A 590 -32.17 14.00 -14.48
C THR A 590 -32.62 15.38 -14.02
N ASP A 591 -33.43 16.04 -14.85
CA ASP A 591 -34.07 17.30 -14.48
C ASP A 591 -35.33 17.06 -13.62
N GLY A 592 -35.88 18.12 -13.02
CA GLY A 592 -37.11 18.06 -12.22
C GLY A 592 -38.38 17.62 -12.98
N SER A 593 -38.28 17.27 -14.26
CA SER A 593 -39.32 16.64 -15.07
C SER A 593 -39.06 15.17 -15.39
N GLY A 594 -37.96 14.58 -14.89
CA GLY A 594 -37.54 13.20 -15.10
C GLY A 594 -36.87 12.97 -16.46
N ARG A 595 -36.31 14.02 -17.09
CA ARG A 595 -35.55 13.89 -18.34
C ARG A 595 -34.06 13.82 -18.04
N ILE A 596 -33.34 12.96 -18.74
CA ILE A 596 -31.88 12.91 -18.67
C ILE A 596 -31.29 14.28 -19.06
N LEU A 597 -30.35 14.79 -18.26
CA LEU A 597 -29.62 16.03 -18.50
C LEU A 597 -28.70 15.90 -19.73
N PRO A 598 -28.27 17.03 -20.33
CA PRO A 598 -27.21 17.01 -21.34
C PRO A 598 -25.95 16.33 -20.78
N PHE A 599 -25.27 15.53 -21.61
CA PHE A 599 -24.12 14.76 -21.13
C PHE A 599 -22.99 15.63 -20.60
N GLU A 600 -22.77 16.82 -21.19
CA GLU A 600 -21.75 17.75 -20.68
C GLU A 600 -22.07 18.25 -19.27
N GLU A 601 -23.34 18.28 -18.86
CA GLU A 601 -23.74 18.61 -17.49
C GLU A 601 -23.50 17.40 -16.56
N ILE A 602 -23.83 16.20 -17.01
CA ILE A 602 -23.60 14.94 -16.27
C ILE A 602 -22.10 14.69 -16.04
N ALA A 603 -21.28 14.78 -17.09
CA ALA A 603 -19.84 14.51 -17.04
C ALA A 603 -19.06 15.52 -16.19
N SER A 604 -19.62 16.71 -15.95
CA SER A 604 -19.00 17.74 -15.10
C SER A 604 -19.20 17.50 -13.60
N ASP A 605 -20.05 16.55 -13.23
CA ASP A 605 -20.34 16.16 -11.85
C ASP A 605 -20.02 14.65 -11.67
N PRO A 606 -18.93 14.30 -10.96
CA PRO A 606 -18.51 12.90 -10.80
C PRO A 606 -19.59 11.99 -10.21
N ASP A 607 -20.37 12.49 -9.24
CA ASP A 607 -21.43 11.71 -8.60
C ASP A 607 -22.59 11.46 -9.57
N ALA A 608 -22.91 12.46 -10.42
CA ALA A 608 -23.92 12.32 -11.45
C ALA A 608 -23.48 11.37 -12.57
N LEU A 609 -22.20 11.40 -12.96
CA LEU A 609 -21.63 10.47 -13.94
C LEU A 609 -21.62 9.03 -13.41
N ALA A 610 -21.22 8.82 -12.15
CA ALA A 610 -21.28 7.52 -11.50
C ALA A 610 -22.71 6.96 -11.44
N ALA A 611 -23.67 7.80 -11.03
CA ALA A 611 -25.09 7.44 -11.02
C ALA A 611 -25.61 7.07 -12.42
N TYR A 612 -25.24 7.85 -13.44
CA TYR A 612 -25.64 7.62 -14.82
C TYR A 612 -25.04 6.34 -15.41
N ASN A 613 -23.75 6.07 -15.15
CA ASN A 613 -23.07 4.83 -15.53
C ASN A 613 -23.75 3.61 -14.90
N ALA A 614 -24.07 3.66 -13.61
CA ALA A 614 -24.77 2.59 -12.91
C ALA A 614 -26.19 2.37 -13.47
N TRP A 615 -26.90 3.45 -13.81
CA TRP A 615 -28.22 3.37 -14.45
C TRP A 615 -28.17 2.71 -15.84
N LEU A 616 -27.17 3.02 -16.65
CA LEU A 616 -26.99 2.40 -17.97
C LEU A 616 -26.74 0.88 -17.88
N GLN A 617 -26.14 0.43 -16.77
CA GLN A 617 -25.91 -0.98 -16.49
C GLN A 617 -27.12 -1.69 -15.87
N ASP A 618 -28.19 -0.98 -15.49
CA ASP A 618 -29.43 -1.58 -14.96
C ASP A 618 -29.95 -2.68 -15.93
N PRO A 619 -30.26 -3.90 -15.44
CA PRO A 619 -30.71 -4.99 -16.29
C PRO A 619 -31.96 -4.70 -17.14
N ALA A 620 -32.90 -3.88 -16.64
CA ALA A 620 -34.07 -3.44 -17.40
C ALA A 620 -33.69 -2.41 -18.48
N VAL A 621 -32.72 -1.53 -18.22
CA VAL A 621 -32.16 -0.61 -19.22
C VAL A 621 -31.37 -1.39 -20.28
N GLN A 622 -30.51 -2.33 -19.88
CA GLN A 622 -29.82 -3.22 -20.80
C GLN A 622 -30.79 -4.02 -21.66
N ARG A 623 -31.86 -4.57 -21.08
CA ARG A 623 -32.90 -5.29 -21.83
C ARG A 623 -33.64 -4.40 -22.82
N ALA A 624 -33.99 -3.18 -22.43
CA ALA A 624 -34.64 -2.21 -23.32
C ALA A 624 -33.71 -1.73 -24.45
N THR A 625 -32.39 -1.79 -24.22
CA THR A 625 -31.37 -1.38 -25.19
C THR A 625 -30.74 -2.55 -25.94
N ASN A 626 -31.09 -3.80 -25.63
CA ASN A 626 -30.49 -5.00 -26.21
C ASN A 626 -30.52 -5.03 -27.76
N GLY A 627 -31.57 -4.46 -28.37
CA GLY A 627 -31.67 -4.32 -29.83
C GLY A 627 -30.53 -3.52 -30.48
N PHE A 628 -29.86 -2.64 -29.73
CA PHE A 628 -28.65 -1.94 -30.16
C PHE A 628 -27.50 -2.91 -30.40
N PHE A 629 -27.33 -3.88 -29.50
CA PHE A 629 -26.29 -4.91 -29.58
C PHE A 629 -26.66 -6.05 -30.55
N GLN A 630 -27.95 -6.25 -30.86
CA GLN A 630 -28.43 -7.36 -31.69
C GLN A 630 -28.71 -7.01 -33.16
N ASP A 631 -29.28 -5.83 -33.47
CA ASP A 631 -29.92 -5.59 -34.76
C ASP A 631 -29.35 -4.37 -35.55
N GLU A 632 -28.75 -3.37 -34.90
CA GLU A 632 -28.34 -2.12 -35.56
C GLU A 632 -27.04 -1.52 -34.97
N ASN A 633 -25.90 -1.88 -35.57
CA ASN A 633 -24.54 -1.32 -35.37
C ASN A 633 -23.63 -1.90 -34.25
N GLY A 634 -23.96 -3.03 -33.62
CA GLY A 634 -23.01 -3.76 -32.76
C GLY A 634 -21.92 -4.51 -33.54
N PRO A 635 -20.71 -4.73 -32.98
CA PRO A 635 -19.71 -5.60 -33.60
C PRO A 635 -20.26 -7.04 -33.67
N ASN A 636 -20.15 -7.66 -34.85
CA ASN A 636 -20.37 -9.10 -35.02
C ASN A 636 -19.14 -9.88 -34.53
#